data_AF-A0A928I4Q1-F1
#
_entry.id   AF-A0A928I4Q1-F1
#
_cell.length_a   1.000
_cell.length_b   1.000
_cell.length_c   1.000
_cell.angle_alpha   90.00
_cell.angle_beta   90.00
_cell.angle_gamma   90.00
#
_symmetry.space_group_name_H-M   'P 1'
#
loop_
_entity.id
_entity.type
_entity.pdbx_description
1 polymer ?
#
loop_
_entity_poly.entity_id
_entity_poly.type
_entity_poly.pdbx_seq_one_letter_code
_entity_poly.pdbx_strand_id
1 'polypeptide(L)'
;MAFQTVFKRYELKYMLTLEQKEKILEAMSPHMQLDKYGRTTIRNIYFDTDNYRLIRRSIEKPAYKEKIRIRSYSQATADSTVFVELKKKYQKVVYKRRLPLCEVDAMAWVCRENPCPVNTQISREIDYFIDLYGKLNPSVFLSYEREAYYDKGGGDFRVTFDDNILCRQTDVNLCSTTYGTPILPE
;
A
#
# COMPACT_ATOMS: atom_id res chain seq x y z
N MET A 1 -20.54 1.76 1.29
CA MET A 1 -19.56 1.91 2.39
C MET A 1 -18.69 3.13 2.10
N ALA A 2 -18.63 4.11 2.99
CA ALA A 2 -17.75 5.26 2.82
C ALA A 2 -16.29 4.85 3.10
N PHE A 3 -15.41 4.93 2.10
CA PHE A 3 -14.00 4.64 2.30
C PHE A 3 -13.32 5.81 3.01
N GLN A 4 -12.61 5.55 4.11
CA GLN A 4 -11.78 6.58 4.73
C GLN A 4 -10.67 6.99 3.72
N THR A 5 -10.67 8.27 3.35
CA THR A 5 -9.76 8.83 2.33
C THR A 5 -8.55 9.54 2.92
N VAL A 6 -8.62 9.95 4.19
CA VAL A 6 -7.55 10.67 4.92
C VAL A 6 -7.38 10.09 6.32
N PHE A 7 -6.13 9.84 6.75
CA PHE A 7 -5.82 9.42 8.11
C PHE A 7 -4.37 9.76 8.53
N LYS A 8 -4.15 9.80 9.85
CA LYS A 8 -2.85 9.98 10.52
C LYS A 8 -2.65 8.84 11.53
N ARG A 9 -1.46 8.22 11.56
CA ARG A 9 -1.14 7.12 12.48
C ARG A 9 0.34 7.05 12.83
N TYR A 10 0.62 6.46 13.99
CA TYR A 10 1.94 5.95 14.35
C TYR A 10 1.98 4.44 14.07
N GLU A 11 3.09 3.94 13.53
CA GLU A 11 3.26 2.52 13.19
C GLU A 11 4.60 2.01 13.73
N LEU A 12 4.55 0.89 14.43
CA LEU A 12 5.71 0.09 14.82
C LEU A 12 5.74 -1.18 13.97
N LYS A 13 6.92 -1.63 13.59
CA LYS A 13 7.11 -2.80 12.72
C LYS A 13 8.20 -3.69 13.29
N TYR A 14 7.91 -4.98 13.30
CA TYR A 14 8.79 -6.02 13.84
C TYR A 14 8.90 -7.15 12.81
N MET A 15 10.07 -7.75 12.71
CA MET A 15 10.21 -9.06 12.07
C MET A 15 9.91 -10.10 13.14
N LEU A 16 9.09 -11.10 12.82
CA LEU A 16 8.66 -12.12 13.77
C LEU A 16 8.92 -13.51 13.19
N THR A 17 9.28 -14.45 14.05
CA THR A 17 9.19 -15.88 13.75
C THR A 17 7.75 -16.36 13.90
N LEU A 18 7.44 -17.54 13.37
CA LEU A 18 6.12 -18.16 13.52
C LEU A 18 5.74 -18.36 15.00
N GLU A 19 6.68 -18.85 15.81
CA GLU A 19 6.49 -19.04 17.26
C GLU A 19 6.20 -17.71 17.99
N GLN A 20 6.87 -16.62 17.59
CA GLN A 20 6.61 -15.30 18.16
C GLN A 20 5.21 -14.80 17.76
N LYS A 21 4.79 -15.02 16.50
CA LYS A 21 3.44 -14.69 16.04
C LYS A 21 2.37 -15.41 16.87
N GLU A 22 2.53 -16.71 17.10
CA GLU A 22 1.59 -17.52 17.90
C GLU A 22 1.45 -16.98 19.32
N LYS A 23 2.57 -16.74 20.02
CA LYS A 23 2.58 -16.15 21.37
C LYS A 23 1.89 -14.79 21.43
N ILE A 24 2.07 -13.96 20.40
CA ILE A 24 1.42 -12.65 20.31
C ILE A 24 -0.10 -12.82 20.08
N LEU A 25 -0.52 -13.74 19.22
CA LEU A 25 -1.93 -14.02 18.95
C LEU A 25 -2.65 -14.52 20.22
N GLU A 26 -2.02 -15.39 20.99
CA GLU A 26 -2.55 -15.85 22.29
C GLU A 26 -2.76 -14.69 23.26
N ALA A 27 -1.74 -13.83 23.42
CA ALA A 27 -1.82 -12.66 24.30
C ALA A 27 -2.86 -11.62 23.83
N MET A 28 -3.09 -11.50 22.53
CA MET A 28 -4.05 -10.55 21.95
C MET A 28 -5.50 -11.05 21.97
N SER A 29 -5.74 -12.37 21.99
CA SER A 29 -7.06 -12.98 21.86
C SER A 29 -8.14 -12.39 22.78
N PRO A 30 -7.88 -12.06 24.06
CA PRO A 30 -8.89 -11.43 24.93
C PRO A 30 -9.29 -10.03 24.49
N HIS A 31 -8.36 -9.27 23.89
CA HIS A 31 -8.49 -7.84 23.64
C HIS A 31 -8.86 -7.50 22.20
N MET A 32 -8.47 -8.34 21.25
CA MET A 32 -8.56 -8.03 19.82
C MET A 32 -9.37 -9.08 19.08
N GLN A 33 -9.98 -8.67 17.96
CA GLN A 33 -10.72 -9.57 17.07
C GLN A 33 -10.31 -9.35 15.62
N LEU A 34 -10.44 -10.42 14.82
CA LEU A 34 -10.09 -10.41 13.41
C LEU A 34 -11.03 -9.48 12.63
N ASP A 35 -10.47 -8.71 11.70
CA ASP A 35 -11.22 -7.85 10.79
C ASP A 35 -12.24 -8.65 9.97
N LYS A 36 -13.34 -8.00 9.59
CA LYS A 36 -14.46 -8.62 8.85
C LYS A 36 -14.03 -9.23 7.52
N TYR A 37 -12.93 -8.74 6.94
CA TYR A 37 -12.36 -9.23 5.70
C TYR A 37 -11.39 -10.41 5.88
N GLY A 38 -11.09 -10.79 7.12
CA GLY A 38 -10.22 -11.92 7.44
C GLY A 38 -8.81 -11.79 6.85
N ARG A 39 -8.32 -12.90 6.27
CA ARG A 39 -7.03 -12.95 5.56
C ARG A 39 -7.20 -12.46 4.13
N THR A 40 -6.47 -11.41 3.76
CA THR A 40 -6.60 -10.75 2.45
C THR A 40 -5.26 -10.70 1.71
N THR A 41 -5.27 -10.95 0.42
CA THR A 41 -4.08 -10.82 -0.44
C THR A 41 -3.96 -9.40 -0.94
N ILE A 42 -3.04 -8.63 -0.36
CA ILE A 42 -2.82 -7.24 -0.77
C ILE A 42 -1.82 -7.23 -1.92
N ARG A 43 -2.17 -6.51 -2.99
CA ARG A 43 -1.37 -6.35 -4.20
C ARG A 43 -1.02 -4.87 -4.35
N ASN A 44 0.23 -4.55 -4.59
CA ASN A 44 0.68 -3.16 -4.73
C ASN A 44 1.61 -3.03 -5.93
N ILE A 45 1.40 -2.01 -6.74
CA ILE A 45 2.38 -1.51 -7.69
C ILE A 45 2.95 -0.22 -7.11
N TYR A 46 4.26 -0.20 -6.86
CA TYR A 46 4.98 1.02 -6.55
C TYR A 46 5.52 1.64 -7.83
N PHE A 47 5.39 2.96 -7.93
CA PHE A 47 5.94 3.73 -9.03
C PHE A 47 7.18 4.49 -8.56
N ASP A 48 8.12 4.65 -9.47
CA ASP A 48 9.34 5.42 -9.28
C ASP A 48 9.74 6.09 -10.60
N THR A 49 10.75 6.95 -10.54
CA THR A 49 11.40 7.51 -11.71
C THR A 49 12.36 6.50 -12.34
N ASP A 50 12.78 6.73 -13.58
CA ASP A 50 13.74 5.86 -14.29
C ASP A 50 15.06 5.63 -13.54
N ASN A 51 15.43 6.59 -12.70
CA ASN A 51 16.62 6.52 -11.86
C ASN A 51 16.32 6.22 -10.39
N TYR A 52 15.15 5.65 -10.06
CA TYR A 52 14.81 5.20 -8.70
C TYR A 52 14.93 6.29 -7.64
N ARG A 53 14.51 7.53 -7.94
CA ARG A 53 14.69 8.69 -7.06
C ARG A 53 13.90 8.55 -5.76
N LEU A 54 12.68 8.04 -5.81
CA LEU A 54 11.79 7.94 -4.64
C LEU A 54 12.29 6.89 -3.65
N ILE A 55 12.70 5.71 -4.13
CA ILE A 55 13.24 4.67 -3.25
C ILE A 55 14.58 5.06 -2.64
N ARG A 56 15.51 5.64 -3.41
CA ARG A 56 16.80 6.13 -2.89
C ARG A 56 16.59 7.15 -1.77
N ARG A 57 15.76 8.17 -2.02
CA ARG A 57 15.35 9.12 -0.97
C ARG A 57 14.68 8.44 0.21
N SER A 58 13.88 7.39 0.00
CA SER A 58 13.26 6.69 1.11
C SER A 58 14.27 5.96 2.01
N ILE A 59 15.35 5.43 1.43
CA ILE A 59 16.43 4.70 2.12
C ILE A 59 17.29 5.66 2.96
N GLU A 60 17.53 6.87 2.47
CA GLU A 60 18.24 7.95 3.20
C GLU A 60 17.50 8.39 4.48
N LYS A 61 16.22 8.04 4.63
CA LYS A 61 15.36 8.42 5.78
C LYS A 61 15.35 9.93 6.08
N PRO A 62 15.14 10.81 5.08
CA PRO A 62 15.03 12.25 5.30
C PRO A 62 13.80 12.59 6.17
N ALA A 63 13.78 13.82 6.68
CA ALA A 63 12.66 14.34 7.46
C ALA A 63 11.33 14.30 6.68
N TYR A 64 11.39 14.55 5.36
CA TYR A 64 10.26 14.46 4.43
C TYR A 64 10.53 13.42 3.33
N LYS A 65 9.58 12.51 3.12
CA LYS A 65 9.56 11.63 1.96
C LYS A 65 8.15 11.29 1.54
N GLU A 66 8.00 10.94 0.27
CA GLU A 66 6.72 10.58 -0.32
C GLU A 66 6.86 9.40 -1.28
N LYS A 67 5.75 8.68 -1.46
CA LYS A 67 5.65 7.51 -2.32
C LYS A 67 4.25 7.46 -2.89
N ILE A 68 4.14 7.01 -4.13
CA ILE A 68 2.86 6.68 -4.75
C ILE A 68 2.80 5.18 -5.04
N ARG A 69 1.61 4.61 -4.94
CA ARG A 69 1.33 3.24 -5.34
C ARG A 69 -0.10 3.08 -5.80
N ILE A 70 -0.36 2.07 -6.62
CA ILE A 70 -1.71 1.57 -6.86
C ILE A 70 -1.86 0.26 -6.10
N ARG A 71 -2.98 0.11 -5.40
CA ARG A 71 -3.26 -1.03 -4.53
C ARG A 71 -4.57 -1.70 -4.89
N SER A 72 -4.55 -3.03 -4.93
CA SER A 72 -5.74 -3.88 -4.95
C SER A 72 -5.78 -4.81 -3.73
N TYR A 73 -6.98 -5.22 -3.34
CA TYR A 73 -7.25 -6.19 -2.26
C TYR A 73 -7.57 -7.60 -2.78
N SER A 74 -7.64 -7.76 -4.10
CA SER A 74 -7.85 -9.02 -4.82
C SER A 74 -7.09 -8.98 -6.14
N GLN A 75 -6.99 -10.10 -6.84
CA GLN A 75 -6.56 -10.08 -8.24
C GLN A 75 -7.49 -9.13 -9.01
N ALA A 76 -6.88 -8.17 -9.72
CA ALA A 76 -7.65 -7.15 -10.42
C ALA A 76 -8.03 -7.62 -11.83
N THR A 77 -9.11 -7.06 -12.32
CA THR A 77 -9.49 -6.97 -13.74
C THR A 77 -9.47 -5.50 -14.14
N ALA A 78 -9.60 -5.18 -15.43
CA ALA A 78 -9.62 -3.79 -15.91
C ALA A 78 -10.65 -2.91 -15.17
N ASP A 79 -11.83 -3.47 -14.88
CA ASP A 79 -12.93 -2.77 -14.20
C ASP A 79 -12.88 -2.86 -12.66
N SER A 80 -11.92 -3.61 -12.11
CA SER A 80 -11.80 -3.78 -10.66
C SER A 80 -11.47 -2.45 -10.00
N THR A 81 -12.12 -2.17 -8.87
CA THR A 81 -11.79 -0.98 -8.08
C THR A 81 -10.44 -1.15 -7.38
N VAL A 82 -9.49 -0.29 -7.73
CA VAL A 82 -8.17 -0.16 -7.11
C VAL A 82 -8.04 1.19 -6.42
N PHE A 83 -7.02 1.33 -5.59
CA PHE A 83 -6.75 2.57 -4.86
C PHE A 83 -5.42 3.16 -5.29
N VAL A 84 -5.46 4.35 -5.89
CA VAL A 84 -4.25 5.18 -6.06
C VAL A 84 -3.96 5.82 -4.70
N GLU A 85 -2.82 5.51 -4.10
CA GLU A 85 -2.45 5.94 -2.76
C GLU A 85 -1.18 6.81 -2.79
N LEU A 86 -1.32 8.05 -2.34
CA LEU A 86 -0.20 8.95 -2.06
C LEU A 86 0.12 8.91 -0.56
N LYS A 87 1.35 8.50 -0.22
CA LYS A 87 1.85 8.42 1.15
C LYS A 87 2.95 9.45 1.36
N LYS A 88 2.75 10.39 2.28
CA LYS A 88 3.74 11.37 2.73
C LYS A 88 4.17 11.06 4.15
N LYS A 89 5.46 11.22 4.46
CA LYS A 89 5.99 11.07 5.81
C LYS A 89 6.81 12.31 6.15
N TYR A 90 6.40 13.02 7.20
CA TYR A 90 7.09 14.19 7.73
C TYR A 90 7.37 13.99 9.23
N GLN A 91 8.62 14.12 9.65
CA GLN A 91 9.05 13.98 11.06
C GLN A 91 8.38 12.79 11.77
N LYS A 92 8.49 11.60 11.18
CA LYS A 92 7.89 10.32 11.62
C LYS A 92 6.36 10.20 11.47
N VAL A 93 5.63 11.30 11.29
CA VAL A 93 4.18 11.29 11.05
C VAL A 93 3.87 10.88 9.62
N VAL A 94 2.93 9.95 9.45
CA VAL A 94 2.47 9.47 8.15
C VAL A 94 1.12 10.09 7.80
N TYR A 95 1.04 10.64 6.60
CA TYR A 95 -0.19 11.11 5.96
C TYR A 95 -0.46 10.23 4.75
N LYS A 96 -1.66 9.68 4.64
CA LYS A 96 -2.09 8.91 3.47
C LYS A 96 -3.34 9.52 2.88
N ARG A 97 -3.34 9.65 1.55
CA ARG A 97 -4.49 10.06 0.75
C ARG A 97 -4.70 9.00 -0.32
N ARG A 98 -5.96 8.65 -0.58
CA ARG A 98 -6.28 7.65 -1.61
C ARG A 98 -7.54 7.98 -2.38
N LEU A 99 -7.57 7.55 -3.63
CA LEU A 99 -8.71 7.69 -4.51
C LEU A 99 -9.07 6.30 -5.09
N PRO A 100 -10.32 5.83 -4.94
CA PRO A 100 -10.79 4.64 -5.64
C PRO A 100 -11.05 4.96 -7.10
N LEU A 101 -10.53 4.13 -8.01
CA LEU A 101 -10.74 4.19 -9.46
C LEU A 101 -10.81 2.76 -10.01
N CYS A 102 -11.30 2.58 -11.24
CA CYS A 102 -11.06 1.31 -11.94
C CYS A 102 -9.56 1.17 -12.27
N GLU A 103 -9.10 -0.07 -12.44
CA GLU A 103 -7.68 -0.38 -12.63
C GLU A 103 -7.11 0.29 -13.88
N VAL A 104 -7.85 0.26 -14.98
CA VAL A 104 -7.44 0.87 -16.25
C VAL A 104 -7.26 2.40 -16.13
N ASP A 105 -8.22 3.10 -15.52
CA ASP A 105 -8.12 4.56 -15.33
C ASP A 105 -7.00 4.92 -14.36
N ALA A 106 -6.81 4.13 -13.30
CA ALA A 106 -5.76 4.35 -12.32
C ALA A 106 -4.37 4.25 -12.95
N MET A 107 -4.13 3.21 -13.76
CA MET A 107 -2.86 3.01 -14.47
C MET A 107 -2.63 4.11 -15.50
N ALA A 108 -3.60 4.37 -16.38
CA ALA A 108 -3.49 5.41 -17.40
C ALA A 108 -3.25 6.80 -16.80
N TRP A 109 -3.88 7.10 -15.66
CA TRP A 109 -3.69 8.37 -14.97
C TRP A 109 -2.29 8.53 -14.36
N VAL A 110 -1.83 7.55 -13.57
CA VAL A 110 -0.53 7.65 -12.89
C VAL A 110 0.64 7.63 -13.89
N CYS A 111 0.48 6.93 -15.01
CA CYS A 111 1.44 6.92 -16.13
C CYS A 111 1.37 8.15 -17.04
N ARG A 112 0.47 9.13 -16.78
CA ARG A 112 0.23 10.32 -17.61
C ARG A 112 -0.22 10.03 -19.04
N GLU A 113 -0.91 8.91 -19.26
CA GLU A 113 -1.55 8.59 -20.53
C GLU A 113 -2.89 9.31 -20.67
N ASN A 114 -3.65 9.40 -19.59
CA ASN A 114 -4.94 10.11 -19.51
C ASN A 114 -5.02 10.98 -18.24
N PRO A 115 -5.86 12.03 -18.22
CA PRO A 115 -6.15 12.75 -16.98
C PRO A 115 -6.97 11.89 -16.00
N CYS A 116 -6.96 12.25 -14.71
CA CYS A 116 -7.84 11.62 -13.74
C CYS A 116 -9.31 11.82 -14.14
N PRO A 117 -10.16 10.77 -14.15
CA PRO A 117 -11.58 10.93 -14.49
C PRO A 117 -12.36 11.74 -13.46
N VAL A 118 -11.78 12.00 -12.27
CA VAL A 118 -12.41 12.76 -11.20
C VAL A 118 -11.52 13.91 -10.72
N ASN A 119 -12.11 15.10 -10.57
CA ASN A 119 -11.41 16.27 -10.06
C ASN A 119 -11.70 16.46 -8.57
N THR A 120 -10.73 16.13 -7.73
CA THR A 120 -10.79 16.23 -6.27
C THR A 120 -9.50 16.88 -5.74
N GLN A 121 -9.48 17.28 -4.47
CA GLN A 121 -8.23 17.70 -3.85
C GLN A 121 -7.15 16.60 -3.94
N ILE A 122 -7.52 15.33 -3.75
CA ILE A 122 -6.57 14.21 -3.77
C ILE A 122 -5.99 14.01 -5.17
N SER A 123 -6.82 14.11 -6.23
CA SER A 123 -6.30 13.97 -7.60
C SER A 123 -5.36 15.12 -7.98
N ARG A 124 -5.69 16.37 -7.65
CA ARG A 124 -4.79 17.51 -7.88
C ARG A 124 -3.44 17.38 -7.17
N GLU A 125 -3.43 16.80 -5.97
CA GLU A 125 -2.18 16.58 -5.23
C GLU A 125 -1.34 15.43 -5.80
N ILE A 126 -1.99 14.40 -6.36
CA ILE A 126 -1.33 13.34 -7.10
C ILE A 126 -0.78 13.90 -8.42
N ASP A 127 -1.53 14.75 -9.12
CA ASP A 127 -1.05 15.44 -10.31
C ASP A 127 0.20 16.26 -10.00
N TYR A 128 0.15 17.09 -8.95
CA TYR A 128 1.32 17.84 -8.50
C TYR A 128 2.52 16.93 -8.18
N PHE A 129 2.29 15.78 -7.53
CA PHE A 129 3.34 14.81 -7.25
C PHE A 129 3.97 14.29 -8.54
N ILE A 130 3.16 13.90 -9.52
CA ILE A 130 3.66 13.38 -10.80
C ILE A 130 4.43 14.48 -11.53
N ASP A 131 3.93 15.72 -11.56
CA ASP A 131 4.61 16.84 -12.23
C ASP A 131 5.95 17.18 -11.58
N LEU A 132 6.05 17.10 -10.25
CA LEU A 132 7.28 17.35 -9.50
C LEU A 132 8.38 16.32 -9.79
N TYR A 133 8.00 15.06 -9.95
CA TYR A 133 8.96 13.96 -10.16
C TYR A 133 9.18 13.63 -11.64
N GLY A 134 8.31 14.11 -12.53
CA GLY A 134 8.33 13.81 -13.96
C GLY A 134 7.68 12.46 -14.26
N LYS A 135 8.12 11.82 -15.35
CA LYS A 135 7.59 10.51 -15.77
C LYS A 135 7.82 9.47 -14.65
N LEU A 136 6.74 8.84 -14.23
CA LEU A 136 6.74 7.72 -13.28
C LEU A 136 6.39 6.44 -14.01
N ASN A 137 7.06 5.34 -13.67
CA ASN A 137 6.78 4.04 -14.25
C ASN A 137 6.50 3.02 -13.13
N PRO A 138 5.64 2.01 -13.38
CA PRO A 138 5.53 0.84 -12.52
C PRO A 138 6.92 0.22 -12.32
N SER A 139 7.42 0.21 -11.09
CA SER A 139 8.79 -0.23 -10.81
C SER A 139 8.85 -1.54 -10.05
N VAL A 140 7.91 -1.78 -9.15
CA VAL A 140 7.88 -2.99 -8.31
C VAL A 140 6.45 -3.40 -8.05
N PHE A 141 6.14 -4.66 -8.32
CA PHE A 141 4.98 -5.34 -7.75
C PHE A 141 5.36 -5.93 -6.40
N LEU A 142 4.54 -5.68 -5.38
CA LEU A 142 4.70 -6.20 -4.02
C LEU A 142 3.36 -6.76 -3.53
N SER A 143 3.33 -8.06 -3.24
CA SER A 143 2.19 -8.73 -2.63
C SER A 143 2.53 -9.35 -1.29
N TYR A 144 1.51 -9.50 -0.46
CA TYR A 144 1.58 -10.22 0.81
C TYR A 144 0.17 -10.56 1.28
N GLU A 145 0.08 -11.56 2.12
CA GLU A 145 -1.17 -11.96 2.77
C GLU A 145 -1.25 -11.28 4.12
N ARG A 146 -2.34 -10.54 4.36
CA ARG A 146 -2.54 -9.79 5.60
C ARG A 146 -3.69 -10.35 6.40
N GLU A 147 -3.43 -10.55 7.68
CA GLU A 147 -4.44 -10.68 8.72
C GLU A 147 -4.47 -9.37 9.53
N ALA A 148 -5.65 -8.78 9.69
CA ALA A 148 -5.82 -7.53 10.43
C ALA A 148 -6.69 -7.77 11.66
N TYR A 149 -6.27 -7.19 12.79
CA TYR A 149 -6.96 -7.27 14.07
C TYR A 149 -7.26 -5.86 14.57
N TYR A 150 -8.42 -5.69 15.17
CA TYR A 150 -8.85 -4.44 15.79
C TYR A 150 -9.25 -4.66 17.24
N ASP A 151 -9.12 -3.60 18.03
CA ASP A 151 -9.50 -3.60 19.43
C ASP A 151 -11.00 -3.86 19.60
N LYS A 152 -11.35 -4.79 20.51
CA LYS A 152 -12.75 -5.10 20.84
C LYS A 152 -13.42 -3.96 21.61
N GLY A 153 -12.64 -3.18 22.36
CA GLY A 153 -13.10 -2.05 23.17
C GLY A 153 -13.43 -0.78 22.37
N GLY A 154 -13.31 -0.83 21.03
CA GLY A 154 -13.60 0.31 20.16
C GLY A 154 -12.46 1.34 20.08
N GLY A 155 -11.28 1.02 20.61
CA GLY A 155 -10.09 1.84 20.44
C GLY A 155 -9.56 1.84 19.00
N ASP A 156 -8.74 2.83 18.68
CA ASP A 156 -8.11 2.97 17.36
C ASP A 156 -6.87 2.06 17.15
N PHE A 157 -6.52 1.25 18.16
CA PHE A 157 -5.37 0.35 18.09
C PHE A 157 -5.64 -0.81 17.13
N ARG A 158 -4.65 -1.10 16.27
CA ARG A 158 -4.73 -2.14 15.25
C ARG A 158 -3.41 -2.87 15.17
N VAL A 159 -3.50 -4.18 14.97
CA VAL A 159 -2.36 -5.06 14.73
C VAL A 159 -2.58 -5.75 13.39
N THR A 160 -1.53 -5.88 12.59
CA THR A 160 -1.59 -6.60 11.32
C THR A 160 -0.39 -7.52 11.20
N PHE A 161 -0.64 -8.75 10.76
CA PHE A 161 0.40 -9.71 10.38
C PHE A 161 0.45 -9.80 8.87
N ASP A 162 1.65 -9.69 8.30
CA ASP A 162 1.90 -9.77 6.87
C ASP A 162 2.81 -10.98 6.61
N ASP A 163 2.30 -11.98 5.89
CA ASP A 163 3.03 -13.20 5.52
C ASP A 163 3.17 -13.30 3.99
N ASN A 164 4.01 -14.25 3.53
CA ASN A 164 4.20 -14.54 2.10
C ASN A 164 4.51 -13.28 1.27
N ILE A 165 5.50 -12.49 1.72
CA ILE A 165 5.85 -11.23 1.07
C ILE A 165 6.66 -11.52 -0.19
N LEU A 166 6.03 -11.32 -1.35
CA LEU A 166 6.62 -11.55 -2.67
C LEU A 166 6.84 -10.23 -3.40
N CYS A 167 7.95 -10.11 -4.13
CA CYS A 167 8.18 -8.99 -5.03
C CYS A 167 8.61 -9.43 -6.42
N ARG A 168 8.35 -8.58 -7.41
CA ARG A 168 8.94 -8.68 -8.75
C ARG A 168 9.06 -7.31 -9.40
N GLN A 169 10.04 -7.20 -10.30
CA GLN A 169 10.30 -6.00 -11.11
C GLN A 169 9.94 -6.21 -12.59
N THR A 170 9.61 -7.44 -12.96
CA THR A 170 9.05 -7.81 -14.27
C THR A 170 7.56 -8.08 -14.12
N ASP A 171 6.81 -8.01 -15.23
CA ASP A 171 5.35 -8.25 -15.25
C ASP A 171 4.61 -7.47 -14.13
N VAL A 172 4.90 -6.17 -14.04
CA VAL A 172 4.40 -5.29 -12.97
C VAL A 172 2.96 -4.87 -13.26
N ASN A 173 2.02 -5.75 -12.94
CA ASN A 173 0.58 -5.50 -13.09
C ASN A 173 -0.21 -6.11 -11.90
N LEU A 174 -1.47 -5.68 -11.73
CA LEU A 174 -2.34 -6.18 -10.66
C LEU A 174 -3.17 -7.41 -11.06
N CYS A 175 -3.21 -7.74 -12.35
CA CYS A 175 -4.12 -8.70 -12.98
C CYS A 175 -3.56 -10.13 -13.07
N SER A 176 -2.24 -10.31 -13.16
CA SER A 176 -1.57 -11.62 -13.19
C SER A 176 -1.79 -12.38 -11.88
N THR A 177 -1.46 -13.68 -11.86
CA THR A 177 -1.37 -14.43 -10.60
C THR A 177 -0.30 -13.86 -9.67
N THR A 178 -0.39 -14.20 -8.38
CA THR A 178 0.63 -13.82 -7.39
C THR A 178 1.85 -14.72 -7.55
N TYR A 179 2.98 -14.14 -7.93
CA TYR A 179 4.28 -14.83 -7.99
C TYR A 179 5.40 -13.79 -7.92
N GLY A 180 6.62 -14.25 -7.61
CA GLY A 180 7.81 -13.42 -7.54
C GLY A 180 8.84 -14.01 -6.59
N THR A 181 9.82 -13.20 -6.22
CA THR A 181 10.85 -13.55 -5.26
C THR A 181 10.36 -13.28 -3.83
N PRO A 182 10.43 -14.25 -2.91
CA PRO A 182 10.22 -14.02 -1.49
C PRO A 182 11.22 -13.00 -0.94
N ILE A 183 10.73 -12.02 -0.18
CA ILE A 183 11.60 -11.02 0.49
C ILE A 183 12.11 -11.54 1.83
N LEU A 184 11.29 -12.32 2.52
CA LEU A 184 11.66 -12.90 3.79
C LEU A 184 12.48 -14.17 3.53
N PRO A 185 13.57 -14.39 4.31
CA PRO A 185 14.24 -15.68 4.32
C PRO A 185 13.27 -16.77 4.80
N GLU A 186 13.51 -18.01 4.37
CA GLU A 186 12.84 -19.20 4.92
C GLU A 186 13.17 -19.39 6.41
#